data_AF-A0A3C1ZDY3-F1
#
_entry.id   AF-A0A3C1ZDY3-F1
#
_cell.length_a   1.000
_cell.length_b   1.000
_cell.length_c   1.000
_cell.angle_alpha   90.00
_cell.angle_beta   90.00
_cell.angle_gamma   90.00
#
_symmetry.space_group_name_H-M   'P 1'
#
loop_
_entity.id
_entity.type
_entity.pdbx_description
1 polymer ?
#
loop_
_entity_poly.entity_id
_entity_poly.type
_entity_poly.pdbx_seq_one_letter_code
_entity_poly.pdbx_strand_id
1 'polypeptide(L)' 'ARMVRPRVVFPYHYGSTDVSTLPALLQADGIDVRIRDYQ' A
#
# COMPACT_ATOMS: atom_id res chain seq x y z
N ALA A 1 -14.91 -2.02 -13.19
CA ALA A 1 -14.23 -2.68 -12.06
C ALA A 1 -14.92 -2.30 -10.75
N ARG A 2 -15.04 -3.20 -9.77
CA ARG A 2 -15.61 -2.89 -8.45
C ARG A 2 -14.49 -2.45 -7.52
N MET A 3 -14.59 -1.26 -6.94
CA MET A 3 -13.62 -0.81 -5.93
C MET A 3 -13.84 -1.57 -4.63
N VAL A 4 -12.74 -2.00 -4.03
CA VAL A 4 -12.69 -2.58 -2.69
C VAL A 4 -11.91 -1.64 -1.79
N ARG A 5 -12.34 -1.49 -0.53
CA ARG A 5 -11.62 -0.75 0.51
C ARG A 5 -10.97 -1.75 1.46
N PRO A 6 -9.72 -2.18 1.20
CA PRO A 6 -9.05 -3.15 2.04
C PRO A 6 -8.69 -2.52 3.40
N ARG A 7 -8.65 -3.35 4.45
CA ARG A 7 -8.11 -2.90 5.74
C ARG A 7 -6.58 -2.87 5.74
N VAL A 8 -5.94 -3.72 4.95
CA VAL A 8 -4.48 -3.88 4.87
C VAL A 8 -4.06 -4.02 3.41
N VAL A 9 -2.97 -3.35 3.02
CA VAL A 9 -2.35 -3.46 1.69
C VAL A 9 -0.87 -3.81 1.84
N PHE A 10 -0.41 -4.74 1.01
CA PHE A 10 1.00 -5.08 0.84
C PHE A 10 1.43 -4.69 -0.57
N PRO A 11 2.22 -3.61 -0.74
CA PRO A 11 2.77 -3.26 -2.04
C PRO A 11 3.63 -4.40 -2.58
N TYR A 12 3.45 -4.74 -3.86
CA TYR A 12 4.21 -5.78 -4.57
C TYR A 12 4.50 -5.31 -6.00
N HIS A 13 5.53 -5.86 -6.64
CA HIS A 13 6.00 -5.48 -7.98
C HIS A 13 6.15 -3.95 -8.18
N TYR A 14 6.64 -3.26 -7.16
CA TYR A 14 6.85 -1.81 -7.22
C TYR A 14 8.17 -1.43 -7.93
N GLY A 15 9.02 -2.41 -8.29
CA GLY A 15 10.32 -2.18 -8.92
C GLY A 15 11.16 -1.17 -8.14
N SER A 16 11.50 -0.06 -8.79
CA SER A 16 12.24 1.07 -8.19
C SER A 16 11.34 2.19 -7.62
N THR A 17 10.02 1.99 -7.58
CA THR A 17 9.09 2.98 -7.04
C THR A 17 9.28 3.13 -5.52
N ASP A 18 9.44 4.36 -5.06
CA ASP A 18 9.47 4.65 -3.63
C ASP A 18 8.06 4.52 -3.02
N VAL A 19 7.85 3.41 -2.32
CA VAL A 19 6.59 3.10 -1.61
C VAL A 19 6.59 3.55 -0.15
N SER A 20 7.67 4.16 0.35
CA SER A 20 7.80 4.56 1.75
C SER A 20 6.76 5.60 2.20
N THR A 21 6.19 6.34 1.26
CA THR A 21 5.19 7.39 1.49
C THR A 21 3.75 6.87 1.55
N LEU A 22 3.48 5.67 1.03
CA LEU A 22 2.13 5.10 0.95
C LEU A 22 1.40 4.97 2.31
N PRO A 23 2.06 4.56 3.42
CA PRO A 23 1.39 4.47 4.72
C PRO A 23 0.78 5.81 5.16
N ALA A 24 1.50 6.91 4.95
CA ALA A 24 1.01 8.24 5.30
C ALA A 24 -0.14 8.69 4.40
N LEU A 25 -0.03 8.45 3.10
CA LEU A 25 -1.05 8.85 2.11
C LEU A 25 -2.39 8.12 2.31
N LEU A 26 -2.34 6.84 2.70
CA LEU A 26 -3.53 6.00 2.83
C LEU A 26 -4.08 5.90 4.27
N GLN A 27 -3.44 6.57 5.23
CA GLN A 27 -3.88 6.60 6.62
C GLN A 27 -5.28 7.20 6.78
N ALA A 28 -5.60 8.25 6.03
CA ALA A 28 -6.91 8.91 6.05
C ALA A 28 -8.06 7.98 5.59
N ASP A 29 -7.74 6.99 4.74
CA ASP A 29 -8.68 5.98 4.27
C ASP A 29 -8.79 4.78 5.24
N GLY A 30 -8.05 4.79 6.35
CA GLY A 30 -8.01 3.70 7.32
C GLY A 30 -7.35 2.43 6.80
N ILE A 31 -6.45 2.56 5.81
CA ILE A 31 -5.75 1.45 5.18
C ILE A 31 -4.37 1.31 5.82
N ASP A 32 -4.10 0.14 6.41
CA ASP A 32 -2.78 -0.22 6.94
C ASP A 32 -1.87 -0.71 5.81
N VAL A 33 -0.85 0.07 5.47
CA VAL A 33 0.12 -0.29 4.43
C VAL A 33 1.33 -0.96 5.07
N ARG A 34 1.60 -2.21 4.68
CA ARG A 34 2.71 -3.01 5.19
C ARG A 34 3.74 -3.25 4.11
N ILE A 35 4.84 -2.51 4.18
CA ILE A 35 5.95 -2.63 3.25
C ILE A 35 6.81 -3.82 3.69
N ARG A 36 7.01 -4.76 2.76
CA ARG A 36 7.93 -5.89 2.90
C ARG A 36 8.67 -6.06 1.57
N ASP A 37 9.85 -6.64 1.64
CA ASP A 37 10.62 -6.95 0.43
C ASP A 37 10.07 -8.24 -0.19
N TYR A 38 9.18 -8.07 -1.18
CA TYR A 38 8.52 -9.12 -1.95
C TYR A 38 8.87 -9.04 -3.45
N GLN A 39 9.97 -8.36 -3.79
CA GLN A 39 10.46 -8.24 -5.17
C GLN A 39 10.92 -9.59 -5.73
#